data_AF-A0A3N2M9T4-F1
#
_entry.id   AF-A0A3N2M9T4-F1
#
_cell.length_a   1.000
_cell.length_b   1.000
_cell.length_c   1.000
_cell.angle_alpha   90.00
_cell.angle_beta   90.00
_cell.angle_gamma   90.00
#
_symmetry.space_group_name_H-M   'P 1'
#
loop_
_entity.id
_entity.type
_entity.pdbx_description
1 polymer ?
#
loop_
_entity_poly.entity_id
_entity_poly.type
_entity_poly.pdbx_seq_one_letter_code
_entity_poly.pdbx_strand_id
1 'polypeptide(L)'
;MLIIIGYVYYRYRLGKAKSLLDTQEKQRLQLEQENLKRENENLELRSRQVELERHNLQQANEKLELERHNAVLEKQAAQLECERQSLAAENLRLKIVQLENESESLKEVLEKQKDLAKPIEDAIKIRIEMLNGLLASRITDNDSYAEPYGTWKDQIIQDKDEFMNTTRLAFKASHPKFIEYLEQHGLSESEINYVCLYAIGLRGKEVGEYMQLKRHYHISSDVRKKLDIDEHQTNIGIYIRKLMKQL
;
A
#
# COMPACT_ATOMS: atom_id res chain seq x y z
N MET A 1 -89.63 -98.46 -41.52
CA MET A 1 -88.16 -98.53 -41.77
C MET A 1 -87.59 -97.23 -42.32
N LEU A 2 -88.11 -96.65 -43.41
CA LEU A 2 -87.54 -95.44 -44.06
C LEU A 2 -87.54 -94.15 -43.19
N ILE A 3 -88.58 -93.92 -42.40
CA ILE A 3 -88.69 -92.72 -41.53
C ILE A 3 -87.62 -92.72 -40.43
N ILE A 4 -87.32 -93.90 -39.87
CA ILE A 4 -86.30 -94.07 -38.80
C ILE A 4 -84.90 -93.81 -39.37
N ILE A 5 -84.60 -94.32 -40.58
CA ILE A 5 -83.33 -94.09 -41.27
C ILE A 5 -83.14 -92.61 -41.58
N GLY A 6 -84.18 -91.92 -42.07
CA GLY A 6 -84.15 -90.48 -42.33
C GLY A 6 -83.92 -89.64 -41.06
N TYR A 7 -84.53 -90.05 -39.93
CA TYR A 7 -84.33 -89.38 -38.65
C TYR A 7 -82.90 -89.55 -38.11
N VAL A 8 -82.34 -90.76 -38.19
CA VAL A 8 -80.95 -91.02 -37.78
C VAL A 8 -79.97 -90.25 -38.67
N TYR A 9 -80.20 -90.21 -39.99
CA TYR A 9 -79.38 -89.43 -40.92
C TYR A 9 -79.45 -87.91 -40.63
N TYR A 10 -80.65 -87.39 -40.38
CA TYR A 10 -80.84 -85.98 -40.01
C TYR A 10 -80.12 -85.64 -38.70
N ARG A 11 -80.25 -86.48 -37.65
CA ARG A 11 -79.52 -86.31 -36.39
C ARG A 11 -78.01 -86.36 -36.56
N TYR A 12 -77.49 -87.27 -37.39
CA TYR A 12 -76.07 -87.36 -37.70
C TYR A 12 -75.56 -86.12 -38.45
N ARG A 13 -76.29 -85.67 -39.48
CA ARG A 13 -75.95 -84.46 -40.25
C ARG A 13 -75.99 -83.21 -39.37
N LEU A 14 -76.98 -83.10 -38.48
CA LEU A 14 -77.10 -82.01 -37.52
C LEU A 14 -75.94 -82.03 -36.51
N GLY A 15 -75.56 -83.21 -36.01
CA GLY A 15 -74.39 -83.39 -35.14
C GLY A 15 -73.08 -82.97 -35.81
N LYS A 16 -72.87 -83.36 -37.07
CA LYS A 16 -71.68 -82.97 -37.86
C LYS A 16 -71.64 -81.47 -38.15
N ALA A 17 -72.78 -80.85 -38.42
CA ALA A 17 -72.89 -79.40 -38.60
C ALA A 17 -72.56 -78.65 -37.29
N LYS A 18 -73.08 -79.13 -36.16
CA LYS A 18 -72.76 -78.56 -34.84
C LYS A 18 -71.28 -78.69 -34.49
N SER A 19 -70.67 -79.86 -34.71
CA SER A 19 -69.23 -80.05 -34.45
C SER A 19 -68.34 -79.18 -35.34
N LEU A 20 -68.75 -78.92 -36.59
CA LEU A 20 -68.03 -78.02 -37.49
C LEU A 20 -68.10 -76.56 -36.99
N LEU A 21 -69.28 -76.11 -36.57
CA LEU A 21 -69.48 -74.79 -35.98
C LEU A 21 -68.67 -74.64 -34.69
N ASP A 22 -68.71 -75.62 -33.79
CA ASP A 22 -67.92 -75.62 -32.54
C ASP A 22 -66.40 -75.56 -32.84
N THR A 23 -65.95 -76.20 -33.92
CA THR A 23 -64.53 -76.18 -34.34
C THR A 23 -64.15 -74.81 -34.90
N GLN A 24 -65.00 -74.20 -35.73
CA GLN A 24 -64.80 -72.85 -36.26
C GLN A 24 -64.80 -71.80 -35.13
N GLU A 25 -65.70 -71.93 -34.16
CA GLU A 25 -65.77 -71.05 -33.01
C GLU A 25 -64.51 -71.16 -32.14
N LYS A 26 -64.01 -72.39 -31.89
CA LYS A 26 -62.73 -72.59 -31.20
C LYS A 26 -61.56 -71.97 -31.95
N GLN A 27 -61.48 -72.14 -33.27
CA GLN A 27 -60.43 -71.53 -34.09
C GLN A 27 -60.50 -69.99 -34.06
N ARG A 28 -61.70 -69.43 -34.14
CA ARG A 28 -61.92 -67.98 -34.02
C ARG A 28 -61.47 -67.46 -32.65
N LEU A 29 -61.84 -68.14 -31.56
CA LEU A 29 -61.44 -67.78 -30.20
C LEU A 29 -59.91 -67.86 -30.01
N GLN A 30 -59.26 -68.88 -30.60
CA GLN A 30 -57.79 -68.98 -30.58
C GLN A 30 -57.12 -67.81 -31.31
N LEU A 31 -57.60 -67.47 -32.51
CA LEU A 31 -57.09 -66.33 -33.27
C LEU A 31 -57.32 -65.00 -32.52
N GLU A 32 -58.47 -64.84 -31.87
CA GLU A 32 -58.80 -63.67 -31.06
C GLU A 32 -57.87 -63.57 -29.84
N GLN A 33 -57.59 -64.67 -29.15
CA GLN A 33 -56.62 -64.71 -28.05
C GLN A 33 -55.20 -64.37 -28.51
N GLU A 34 -54.76 -64.90 -29.66
CA GLU A 34 -53.44 -64.56 -30.23
C GLU A 34 -53.34 -63.08 -30.63
N ASN A 35 -54.39 -62.52 -31.23
CA ASN A 35 -54.44 -61.11 -31.59
C ASN A 35 -54.39 -60.20 -30.36
N LEU A 36 -55.18 -60.51 -29.32
CA LEU A 36 -55.16 -59.78 -28.05
C LEU A 36 -53.77 -59.86 -27.38
N LYS A 37 -53.12 -61.02 -27.43
CA LYS A 37 -51.76 -61.18 -26.91
C LYS A 37 -50.76 -60.28 -27.65
N ARG A 38 -50.80 -60.26 -28.98
CA ARG A 38 -49.93 -59.39 -29.79
C ARG A 38 -50.21 -57.91 -29.56
N GLU A 39 -51.47 -57.54 -29.37
CA GLU A 39 -51.85 -56.16 -29.07
C GLU A 39 -51.31 -55.72 -27.71
N ASN A 40 -51.42 -56.56 -26.68
CA ASN A 40 -50.81 -56.31 -25.37
C ASN A 40 -49.29 -56.18 -25.44
N GLU A 41 -48.60 -57.08 -26.15
CA GLU A 41 -47.14 -56.99 -26.36
C GLU A 41 -46.75 -55.68 -27.07
N ASN A 42 -47.50 -55.26 -28.09
CA ASN A 42 -47.28 -53.99 -28.78
C ASN A 42 -47.52 -52.77 -27.87
N LEU A 43 -48.53 -52.83 -27.00
CA LEU A 43 -48.80 -51.78 -26.02
C LEU A 43 -47.66 -51.67 -24.99
N GLU A 44 -47.14 -52.79 -24.49
CA GLU A 44 -45.99 -52.81 -23.59
C GLU A 44 -44.74 -52.21 -24.23
N LEU A 45 -44.45 -52.56 -25.49
CA LEU A 45 -43.31 -52.00 -26.23
C LEU A 45 -43.45 -50.48 -26.40
N ARG A 46 -44.64 -49.99 -26.76
CA ARG A 46 -44.91 -48.54 -26.86
C ARG A 46 -44.75 -47.84 -25.51
N SER A 47 -45.22 -48.45 -24.43
CA SER A 47 -45.05 -47.90 -23.07
C SER A 47 -43.56 -47.75 -22.72
N ARG A 48 -42.76 -48.80 -22.96
CA ARG A 48 -41.30 -48.76 -22.73
C ARG A 48 -40.60 -47.72 -23.60
N GLN A 49 -41.01 -47.57 -24.86
CA GLN A 49 -40.45 -46.56 -25.75
C GLN A 49 -40.72 -45.14 -25.23
N VAL A 50 -41.94 -44.86 -24.77
CA VAL A 50 -42.30 -43.56 -24.17
C VAL A 50 -41.50 -43.30 -22.89
N GLU A 51 -41.28 -44.31 -22.06
CA GLU A 51 -40.44 -44.18 -20.85
C GLU A 51 -38.98 -43.85 -21.19
N LEU A 52 -38.41 -44.52 -22.19
CA LEU A 52 -37.05 -44.24 -22.68
C LEU A 52 -36.94 -42.83 -23.25
N GLU A 53 -37.91 -42.38 -24.04
CA GLU A 53 -37.94 -41.02 -24.57
C GLU A 53 -38.04 -39.96 -23.46
N ARG A 54 -38.87 -40.20 -22.43
CA ARG A 54 -38.96 -39.32 -21.26
C ARG A 54 -37.64 -39.24 -20.51
N HIS A 55 -36.98 -40.37 -20.26
CA HIS A 55 -35.69 -40.39 -19.58
C HIS A 55 -34.61 -39.63 -20.38
N ASN A 56 -34.56 -39.84 -21.69
CA ASN A 56 -33.62 -39.12 -22.55
C ASN A 56 -33.87 -37.60 -22.56
N LEU A 57 -35.13 -37.18 -22.60
CA LEU A 57 -35.49 -35.76 -22.52
C LEU A 57 -35.12 -35.17 -21.15
N GLN A 58 -35.32 -35.91 -20.07
CA GLN A 58 -34.92 -35.48 -18.73
C GLN A 58 -33.39 -35.27 -18.65
N GLN A 59 -32.59 -36.24 -19.13
CA GLN A 59 -31.14 -36.11 -19.15
C GLN A 59 -30.66 -34.92 -20.02
N ALA A 60 -31.32 -34.68 -21.15
CA ALA A 60 -31.02 -33.53 -22.00
C ALA A 60 -31.31 -32.20 -21.29
N ASN A 61 -32.42 -32.11 -20.56
CA ASN A 61 -32.78 -30.93 -19.77
C ASN A 61 -31.78 -30.70 -18.63
N GLU A 62 -31.42 -31.75 -17.88
CA GLU A 62 -30.41 -31.66 -16.81
C GLU A 62 -29.06 -31.16 -17.34
N LYS A 63 -28.64 -31.67 -18.51
CA LYS A 63 -27.42 -31.21 -19.16
C LYS A 63 -27.49 -29.73 -19.56
N LEU A 64 -28.61 -29.29 -20.13
CA LEU A 64 -28.82 -27.89 -20.50
C LEU A 64 -28.83 -26.95 -19.29
N GLU A 65 -29.38 -27.39 -18.16
CA GLU A 65 -29.36 -26.62 -16.90
C GLU A 65 -27.92 -26.46 -16.38
N LEU A 66 -27.12 -27.52 -16.46
CA LEU A 66 -25.72 -27.49 -16.04
C LEU A 66 -24.87 -26.59 -16.95
N GLU A 67 -25.09 -26.63 -18.27
CA GLU A 67 -24.44 -25.73 -19.22
C GLU A 67 -24.80 -24.26 -18.96
N ARG A 68 -26.06 -23.97 -18.66
CA ARG A 68 -26.50 -22.61 -18.27
C ARG A 68 -25.84 -22.14 -16.99
N HIS A 69 -25.75 -23.01 -15.98
CA HIS A 69 -25.11 -22.67 -14.71
C HIS A 69 -23.61 -22.36 -14.91
N ASN A 70 -22.91 -23.18 -15.69
CA ASN A 70 -21.50 -22.96 -16.01
C ASN A 70 -21.29 -21.64 -16.76
N ALA A 71 -22.14 -21.32 -17.74
CA ALA A 71 -22.04 -20.05 -18.46
C ALA A 71 -22.23 -18.83 -17.54
N VAL A 72 -23.09 -18.92 -16.52
CA VAL A 72 -23.25 -17.85 -15.51
C VAL A 72 -22.00 -17.73 -14.65
N LEU A 73 -21.42 -18.84 -14.19
CA LEU A 73 -20.20 -18.85 -13.39
C LEU A 73 -19.01 -18.27 -14.16
N GLU A 74 -18.84 -18.63 -15.44
CA GLU A 74 -17.79 -18.09 -16.30
C GLU A 74 -17.93 -16.57 -16.48
N LYS A 75 -19.17 -16.09 -16.67
CA LYS A 75 -19.45 -14.65 -16.75
C LYS A 75 -19.11 -13.93 -15.44
N GLN A 76 -19.45 -14.51 -14.30
CA GLN A 76 -19.11 -13.93 -12.98
C GLN A 76 -17.61 -13.90 -12.75
N ALA A 77 -16.89 -14.98 -13.10
CA ALA A 77 -15.43 -15.05 -12.99
C ALA A 77 -14.75 -13.97 -13.86
N ALA A 78 -15.21 -13.79 -15.09
CA ALA A 78 -14.70 -12.74 -15.98
C ALA A 78 -14.96 -11.33 -15.43
N GLN A 79 -16.13 -11.10 -14.83
CA GLN A 79 -16.48 -9.82 -14.23
C GLN A 79 -15.61 -9.51 -13.01
N LEU A 80 -15.40 -10.49 -12.12
CA LEU A 80 -14.54 -10.35 -10.95
C LEU A 80 -13.08 -10.11 -11.33
N GLU A 81 -12.57 -10.76 -12.37
CA GLU A 81 -11.19 -10.52 -12.83
C GLU A 81 -11.03 -9.11 -13.41
N CYS A 82 -12.03 -8.61 -14.14
CA CYS A 82 -12.04 -7.24 -14.63
C CYS A 82 -12.04 -6.22 -13.48
N GLU A 83 -12.88 -6.43 -12.47
CA GLU A 83 -12.94 -5.57 -11.28
C GLU A 83 -11.61 -5.61 -10.50
N ARG A 84 -11.01 -6.78 -10.33
CA ARG A 84 -9.70 -6.96 -9.69
C ARG A 84 -8.60 -6.18 -10.42
N GLN A 85 -8.58 -6.25 -11.75
CA GLN A 85 -7.61 -5.51 -12.57
C GLN A 85 -7.83 -4.00 -12.49
N SER A 86 -9.08 -3.54 -12.51
CA SER A 86 -9.42 -2.12 -12.34
C SER A 86 -8.97 -1.59 -10.98
N LEU A 87 -9.24 -2.32 -9.90
CA LEU A 87 -8.82 -1.95 -8.55
C LEU A 87 -7.28 -1.94 -8.41
N ALA A 88 -6.59 -2.92 -9.01
CA ALA A 88 -5.14 -2.95 -9.02
C ALA A 88 -4.53 -1.75 -9.76
N ALA A 89 -5.12 -1.36 -10.90
CA ALA A 89 -4.69 -0.19 -11.65
C ALA A 89 -4.89 1.12 -10.86
N GLU A 90 -6.01 1.26 -10.16
CA GLU A 90 -6.28 2.45 -9.34
C GLU A 90 -5.32 2.54 -8.15
N ASN A 91 -5.06 1.42 -7.46
CA ASN A 91 -4.07 1.38 -6.38
C ASN A 91 -2.67 1.79 -6.84
N LEU A 92 -2.24 1.31 -8.02
CA LEU A 92 -0.96 1.72 -8.60
C LEU A 92 -0.94 3.22 -8.92
N ARG A 93 -2.05 3.76 -9.42
CA ARG A 93 -2.18 5.18 -9.75
C ARG A 93 -2.09 6.06 -8.51
N LEU A 94 -2.77 5.68 -7.42
CA LEU A 94 -2.65 6.35 -6.13
C LEU A 94 -1.21 6.30 -5.59
N LYS A 95 -0.52 5.16 -5.75
CA LYS A 95 0.86 5.03 -5.31
C LYS A 95 1.82 5.92 -6.11
N ILE A 96 1.60 6.07 -7.42
CA ILE A 96 2.36 7.00 -8.26
C ILE A 96 2.18 8.43 -7.74
N VAL A 97 0.94 8.89 -7.54
CA VAL A 97 0.66 10.24 -7.03
C VAL A 97 1.33 10.49 -5.67
N GLN A 98 1.30 9.51 -4.75
CA GLN A 98 2.00 9.61 -3.48
C GLN A 98 3.51 9.79 -3.65
N LEU A 99 4.12 9.01 -4.54
CA LEU A 99 5.57 9.08 -4.81
C LEU A 99 5.95 10.38 -5.52
N GLU A 100 5.09 10.91 -6.39
CA GLU A 100 5.30 12.20 -7.05
C GLU A 100 5.28 13.34 -6.02
N ASN A 101 4.30 13.36 -5.12
CA ASN A 101 4.22 14.34 -4.04
C ASN A 101 5.42 14.27 -3.08
N GLU A 102 5.87 13.05 -2.74
CA GLU A 102 7.06 12.84 -1.91
C GLU A 102 8.31 13.33 -2.65
N SER A 103 8.44 13.04 -3.94
CA SER A 103 9.55 13.52 -4.77
C SER A 103 9.60 15.05 -4.84
N GLU A 104 8.46 15.70 -4.99
CA GLU A 104 8.36 17.16 -4.97
C GLU A 104 8.77 17.74 -3.62
N SER A 105 8.26 17.17 -2.53
CA SER A 105 8.64 17.56 -1.16
C SER A 105 10.16 17.41 -0.92
N LEU A 106 10.76 16.32 -1.40
CA LEU A 106 12.20 16.09 -1.28
C LEU A 106 13.02 17.06 -2.13
N LYS A 107 12.55 17.41 -3.33
CA LYS A 107 13.19 18.44 -4.17
C LYS A 107 13.18 19.80 -3.48
N GLU A 108 12.06 20.18 -2.85
CA GLU A 108 12.00 21.43 -2.08
C GLU A 108 13.01 21.45 -0.93
N VAL A 109 13.14 20.33 -0.20
CA VAL A 109 14.14 20.20 0.87
C VAL A 109 15.56 20.32 0.32
N LEU A 110 15.84 19.71 -0.83
CA LEU A 110 17.16 19.75 -1.45
C LEU A 110 17.53 21.17 -1.93
N GLU A 111 16.59 21.88 -2.57
CA GLU A 111 16.82 23.27 -2.98
C GLU A 111 17.08 24.18 -1.76
N LYS A 112 16.32 24.01 -0.67
CA LYS A 112 16.59 24.74 0.59
C LYS A 112 17.98 24.46 1.17
N GLN A 113 18.51 23.25 1.00
CA GLN A 113 19.87 22.91 1.46
C GLN A 113 20.95 23.51 0.57
N LYS A 114 20.69 23.67 -0.73
CA LYS A 114 21.64 24.27 -1.68
C LYS A 114 21.95 25.72 -1.33
N ASP A 115 20.96 26.49 -0.90
CA ASP A 115 21.14 27.87 -0.43
C ASP A 115 22.00 27.97 0.84
N LEU A 116 22.00 26.92 1.67
CA LEU A 116 22.86 26.83 2.85
C LEU A 116 24.30 26.41 2.51
N ALA A 117 24.51 25.70 1.41
CA ALA A 117 25.80 25.07 1.10
C ALA A 117 26.90 26.10 0.85
N LYS A 118 26.63 27.14 0.05
CA LYS A 118 27.66 28.10 -0.36
C LYS A 118 28.17 28.98 0.80
N PRO A 119 27.31 29.62 1.61
CA PRO A 119 27.76 30.41 2.76
C PRO A 119 28.53 29.57 3.79
N ILE A 120 28.15 28.30 3.97
CA ILE A 120 28.83 27.38 4.89
C ILE A 120 30.19 26.96 4.32
N GLU A 121 30.27 26.63 3.03
CA GLU A 121 31.52 26.32 2.34
C GLU A 121 32.52 27.48 2.46
N ASP A 122 32.07 28.70 2.18
CA ASP A 122 32.91 29.90 2.26
C ASP A 122 33.38 30.16 3.70
N ALA A 123 32.50 30.00 4.69
CA ALA A 123 32.87 30.13 6.10
C ALA A 123 33.88 29.06 6.55
N ILE A 124 33.75 27.81 6.09
CA ILE A 124 34.70 26.73 6.38
C ILE A 124 36.05 27.03 5.74
N LYS A 125 36.07 27.48 4.47
CA LYS A 125 37.30 27.81 3.75
C LYS A 125 38.10 28.89 4.48
N ILE A 126 37.44 29.99 4.86
CA ILE A 126 38.06 31.07 5.65
C ILE A 126 38.63 30.49 6.96
N ARG A 127 37.88 29.64 7.66
CA ARG A 127 38.31 28.97 8.91
C ARG A 127 39.55 28.09 8.75
N ILE A 128 39.63 27.32 7.67
CA ILE A 128 40.79 26.48 7.37
C ILE A 128 42.01 27.34 7.06
N GLU A 129 41.86 28.38 6.22
CA GLU A 129 42.97 29.27 5.85
C GLU A 129 43.59 29.94 7.08
N MET A 130 42.75 30.39 8.02
CA MET A 130 43.22 30.97 9.27
C MET A 130 43.90 29.98 10.19
N LEU A 131 43.30 28.79 10.37
CA LEU A 131 43.91 27.75 11.19
C LEU A 131 45.28 27.39 10.62
N ASN A 132 45.38 27.27 9.29
CA ASN A 132 46.64 27.01 8.61
C ASN A 132 47.65 28.16 8.81
N GLY A 133 47.23 29.42 8.74
CA GLY A 133 48.10 30.57 9.03
C GLY A 133 48.62 30.57 10.48
N LEU A 134 47.75 30.31 11.46
CA LEU A 134 48.12 30.18 12.87
C LEU A 134 49.06 28.99 13.11
N LEU A 135 48.79 27.84 12.50
CA LEU A 135 49.65 26.66 12.57
C LEU A 135 51.02 26.95 11.94
N ALA A 136 51.06 27.60 10.78
CA ALA A 136 52.30 27.96 10.10
C ALA A 136 53.15 28.93 10.94
N SER A 137 52.54 29.96 11.55
CA SER A 137 53.23 30.86 12.49
C SER A 137 53.84 30.08 13.66
N ARG A 138 53.10 29.12 14.25
CA ARG A 138 53.62 28.28 15.35
C ARG A 138 54.72 27.30 14.93
N ILE A 139 54.66 26.75 13.72
CA ILE A 139 55.66 25.80 13.21
C ILE A 139 56.96 26.51 12.86
N THR A 140 56.87 27.72 12.30
CA THR A 140 58.01 28.46 11.76
C THR A 140 58.57 29.50 12.71
N ASP A 141 57.90 29.73 13.85
CA ASP A 141 58.16 30.84 14.78
C ASP A 141 58.20 32.20 14.07
N ASN A 142 57.33 32.37 13.07
CA ASN A 142 57.22 33.57 12.26
C ASN A 142 55.77 34.07 12.22
N ASP A 143 55.52 35.15 12.96
CA ASP A 143 54.20 35.77 13.09
C ASP A 143 53.69 36.39 11.78
N SER A 144 54.54 36.58 10.77
CA SER A 144 54.08 37.08 9.46
C SER A 144 53.05 36.15 8.79
N TYR A 145 53.08 34.86 9.09
CA TYR A 145 52.09 33.90 8.59
C TYR A 145 50.70 34.06 9.25
N ALA A 146 50.62 34.77 10.39
CA ALA A 146 49.38 35.09 11.08
C ALA A 146 48.85 36.50 10.74
N GLU A 147 49.54 37.30 9.92
CA GLU A 147 49.06 38.63 9.47
C GLU A 147 47.65 38.60 8.84
N PRO A 148 47.32 37.64 7.96
CA PRO A 148 45.95 37.51 7.42
C PRO A 148 44.90 37.24 8.52
N TYR A 149 45.29 36.53 9.59
CA TYR A 149 44.43 36.30 10.74
C TYR A 149 44.19 37.59 11.54
N GLY A 150 45.17 38.50 11.63
CA GLY A 150 45.02 39.82 12.25
C GLY A 150 43.94 40.65 11.55
N THR A 151 44.03 40.78 10.23
CA THR A 151 43.03 41.51 9.42
C THR A 151 41.63 40.91 9.55
N TRP A 152 41.53 39.58 9.51
CA TRP A 152 40.24 38.90 9.66
C TRP A 152 39.64 39.02 11.07
N LYS A 153 40.49 38.92 12.11
CA LYS A 153 40.08 39.12 13.50
C LYS A 153 39.41 40.49 13.65
N ASP A 154 39.99 41.53 13.05
CA ASP A 154 39.42 42.87 13.09
C ASP A 154 38.08 42.94 12.34
N GLN A 155 37.92 42.21 11.23
CA GLN A 155 36.66 42.11 10.49
C GLN A 155 35.54 41.44 11.30
N ILE A 156 35.80 40.34 12.03
CA ILE A 156 34.77 39.75 12.93
C ILE A 156 34.38 40.69 14.06
N ILE A 157 35.35 41.40 14.61
CA ILE A 157 35.09 42.33 15.70
C ILE A 157 34.21 43.48 15.19
N GLN A 158 34.37 43.88 13.92
CA GLN A 158 33.57 44.89 13.24
C GLN A 158 32.16 44.40 12.87
N ASP A 159 32.03 43.21 12.27
CA ASP A 159 30.74 42.61 11.90
C ASP A 159 30.42 41.37 12.74
N LYS A 160 29.87 41.64 13.93
CA LYS A 160 29.52 40.59 14.88
C LYS A 160 28.33 39.76 14.44
N ASP A 161 27.40 40.38 13.73
CA ASP A 161 26.17 39.71 13.29
C ASP A 161 26.49 38.70 12.20
N GLU A 162 27.37 39.04 11.25
CA GLU A 162 27.88 38.12 10.25
C GLU A 162 28.61 36.93 10.88
N PHE A 163 29.50 37.18 11.84
CA PHE A 163 30.21 36.10 12.54
C PHE A 163 29.27 35.16 13.30
N MET A 164 28.30 35.70 14.02
CA MET A 164 27.33 34.89 14.75
C MET A 164 26.44 34.08 13.80
N ASN A 165 25.98 34.69 12.71
CA ASN A 165 25.13 34.03 11.72
C ASN A 165 25.88 32.89 11.02
N THR A 166 27.09 33.14 10.52
CA THR A 166 27.92 32.10 9.89
C THR A 166 28.27 30.97 10.88
N THR A 167 28.45 31.30 12.16
CA THR A 167 28.64 30.29 13.22
C THR A 167 27.40 29.44 13.44
N ARG A 168 26.20 30.04 13.49
CA ARG A 168 24.94 29.29 13.56
C ARG A 168 24.78 28.38 12.34
N LEU A 169 25.02 28.88 11.13
CA LEU A 169 24.93 28.08 9.91
C LEU A 169 25.89 26.90 9.92
N ALA A 170 27.13 27.09 10.40
CA ALA A 170 28.08 26.01 10.58
C ALA A 170 27.58 24.93 11.56
N PHE A 171 26.92 25.33 12.66
CA PHE A 171 26.26 24.37 13.56
C PHE A 171 25.01 23.74 12.95
N LYS A 172 24.26 24.44 12.11
CA LYS A 172 23.11 23.87 11.40
C LYS A 172 23.53 22.74 10.45
N ALA A 173 24.70 22.88 9.81
CA ALA A 173 25.27 21.80 9.00
C ALA A 173 25.93 20.68 9.81
N SER A 174 26.72 21.01 10.85
CA SER A 174 27.49 20.00 11.60
C SER A 174 26.73 19.32 12.74
N HIS A 175 25.74 20.00 13.32
CA HIS A 175 24.93 19.54 14.46
C HIS A 175 23.44 19.92 14.23
N PRO A 176 22.80 19.40 13.16
CA PRO A 176 21.45 19.83 12.75
C PRO A 176 20.40 19.63 13.86
N LYS A 177 20.45 18.50 14.57
CA LYS A 177 19.53 18.21 15.67
C LYS A 177 19.64 19.17 16.84
N PHE A 178 20.85 19.69 17.10
CA PHE A 178 21.06 20.70 18.12
C PHE A 178 20.35 22.01 17.74
N ILE A 179 20.50 22.48 16.50
CA ILE A 179 19.81 23.69 16.03
C ILE A 179 18.30 23.48 15.99
N GLU A 180 17.83 22.34 15.47
CA GLU A 180 16.39 22.02 15.42
C GLU A 180 15.77 21.98 16.81
N TYR A 181 16.46 21.39 17.80
CA TYR A 181 16.01 21.40 19.18
C TYR A 181 15.82 22.83 19.72
N LEU A 182 16.75 23.75 19.43
CA LEU A 182 16.62 25.16 19.85
C LEU A 182 15.43 25.85 19.16
N GLU A 183 15.25 25.60 17.85
CA GLU A 183 14.12 26.13 17.06
C GLU A 183 12.77 25.62 17.62
N GLN A 184 12.68 24.32 17.95
CA GLN A 184 11.49 23.70 18.54
C GLN A 184 11.14 24.24 19.93
N HIS A 185 12.13 24.71 20.69
CA HIS A 185 11.93 25.39 21.97
C HIS A 185 11.62 26.89 21.81
N GLY A 186 11.37 27.37 20.58
CA GLY A 186 10.92 28.73 20.31
C GLY A 186 12.01 29.79 20.42
N LEU A 187 13.28 29.40 20.32
CA LEU A 187 14.37 30.37 20.24
C LEU A 187 14.37 31.05 18.86
N SER A 188 14.50 32.37 18.86
CA SER A 188 14.63 33.16 17.64
C SER A 188 16.01 32.96 17.00
N GLU A 189 16.13 33.37 15.74
CA GLU A 189 17.40 33.37 15.03
C GLU A 189 18.53 34.11 15.77
N SER A 190 18.24 35.24 16.43
CA SER A 190 19.22 36.02 17.18
C SER A 190 19.56 35.37 18.53
N GLU A 191 18.61 34.70 19.17
CA GLU A 191 18.85 33.92 20.39
C GLU A 191 19.69 32.67 20.10
N ILE A 192 19.46 32.00 18.96
CA ILE A 192 20.29 30.87 18.52
C ILE A 192 21.71 31.34 18.19
N ASN A 193 21.86 32.48 17.50
CA ASN A 193 23.15 33.11 17.26
C ASN A 193 23.92 33.36 18.57
N TYR A 194 23.23 33.91 19.57
CA TYR A 194 23.77 34.13 20.91
C TYR A 194 24.16 32.82 21.61
N VAL A 195 23.32 31.78 21.52
CA VAL A 195 23.60 30.45 22.08
C VAL A 195 24.82 29.80 21.42
N CYS A 196 25.01 30.00 20.10
CA CYS A 196 26.14 29.44 19.37
C CYS A 196 27.49 30.00 19.86
N LEU A 197 27.54 31.20 20.44
CA LEU A 197 28.75 31.73 21.09
C LEU A 197 29.20 30.85 22.28
N TYR A 198 28.25 30.30 23.04
CA TYR A 198 28.57 29.35 24.10
C TYR A 198 28.99 27.97 23.55
N ALA A 199 28.42 27.58 22.41
CA ALA A 199 28.72 26.32 21.74
C ALA A 199 30.16 26.29 21.21
N ILE A 200 30.67 27.41 20.67
CA ILE A 200 32.09 27.53 20.27
C ILE A 200 33.07 27.59 21.45
N GLY A 201 32.56 27.72 22.69
CA GLY A 201 33.36 27.63 23.91
C GLY A 201 33.48 28.93 24.70
N LEU A 202 32.87 30.04 24.27
CA LEU A 202 32.92 31.27 25.05
C LEU A 202 32.17 31.14 26.38
N ARG A 203 32.69 31.84 27.38
CA ARG A 203 32.12 31.97 28.72
C ARG A 203 31.21 33.19 28.77
N GLY A 204 30.30 33.24 29.74
CA GLY A 204 29.33 34.34 29.84
C GLY A 204 29.93 35.74 29.88
N LYS A 205 31.10 35.92 30.53
CA LYS A 205 31.82 37.19 30.53
C LYS A 205 32.35 37.57 29.14
N GLU A 206 32.95 36.62 28.44
CA GLU A 206 33.49 36.79 27.08
C GLU A 206 32.37 37.07 26.07
N VAL A 207 31.25 36.37 26.19
CA VAL A 207 30.04 36.64 25.39
C VAL A 207 29.52 38.05 25.66
N GLY A 208 29.46 38.48 26.93
CA GLY A 208 29.04 39.84 27.28
C GLY A 208 29.97 40.91 26.72
N GLU A 209 31.29 40.70 26.82
CA GLU A 209 32.33 41.57 26.25
C GLU A 209 32.23 41.65 24.73
N TYR A 210 32.04 40.50 24.06
CA TYR A 210 31.90 40.44 22.62
C TYR A 210 30.65 41.18 22.14
N MET A 211 29.49 40.91 22.74
CA MET A 211 28.23 41.54 22.34
C MET A 211 28.23 43.06 22.58
N GLN A 212 29.00 43.55 23.56
CA GLN A 212 29.00 44.97 23.99
C GLN A 212 27.60 45.53 24.32
N LEU A 213 26.62 44.65 24.58
CA LEU A 213 25.26 45.03 24.92
C LEU A 213 25.12 45.16 26.43
N LYS A 214 24.75 46.38 26.88
CA LYS A 214 24.45 46.68 28.30
C LYS A 214 23.32 45.81 28.90
N ARG A 215 22.62 45.02 28.08
CA ARG A 215 21.40 44.27 28.41
C ARG A 215 21.45 42.79 28.02
N HIS A 216 22.63 42.22 27.73
CA HIS A 216 22.75 40.82 27.29
C HIS A 216 22.19 39.80 28.31
N TYR A 217 22.07 40.18 29.58
CA TYR A 217 21.51 39.33 30.62
C TYR A 217 20.01 39.05 30.42
N HIS A 218 19.28 39.94 29.75
CA HIS A 218 17.88 39.69 29.38
C HIS A 218 17.78 38.56 28.35
N ILE A 219 18.61 38.59 27.30
CA ILE A 219 18.67 37.52 26.28
C ILE A 219 19.01 36.18 26.95
N SER A 220 19.98 36.18 27.88
CA SER A 220 20.32 34.97 28.63
C SER A 220 19.14 34.45 29.46
N SER A 221 18.41 35.33 30.13
CA SER A 221 17.23 34.98 30.92
C SER A 221 16.11 34.39 30.05
N ASP A 222 15.83 35.03 28.92
CA ASP A 222 14.79 34.59 27.98
C ASP A 222 15.13 33.22 27.38
N VAL A 223 16.37 33.03 26.96
CA VAL A 223 16.87 31.73 26.47
C VAL A 223 16.75 30.65 27.55
N ARG A 224 17.14 30.94 28.80
CA ARG A 224 17.05 29.97 29.90
C ARG A 224 15.61 29.55 30.15
N LYS A 225 14.68 30.51 30.13
CA LYS A 225 13.25 30.25 30.29
C LYS A 225 12.70 29.37 29.17
N LYS A 226 13.09 29.62 27.92
CA LYS A 226 12.66 28.83 26.75
C LYS A 226 13.22 27.41 26.75
N LEU A 227 14.42 27.22 27.28
CA LEU A 227 15.08 25.93 27.38
C LEU A 227 14.79 25.20 28.71
N ASP A 228 13.83 25.68 29.51
CA ASP A 228 13.47 25.15 30.83
C ASP A 228 14.68 24.94 31.76
N ILE A 229 15.68 25.83 31.67
CA ILE A 229 16.89 25.78 32.51
C ILE A 229 16.60 26.45 33.84
N ASP A 230 16.49 25.65 34.89
CA ASP A 230 16.33 26.11 36.27
C ASP A 230 17.43 27.14 36.65
N GLU A 231 17.00 28.20 37.34
CA GLU A 231 17.84 29.31 37.82
C GLU A 231 18.98 28.84 38.72
N HIS A 232 18.82 27.69 39.40
CA HIS A 232 19.79 27.13 40.33
C HIS A 232 20.64 25.98 39.75
N GLN A 233 20.31 25.44 38.57
CA GLN A 233 20.86 24.13 38.17
C GLN A 233 22.13 24.15 37.33
N THR A 234 22.26 24.99 36.31
CA THR A 234 23.42 24.91 35.39
C THR A 234 23.69 26.24 34.67
N ASN A 235 24.96 26.60 34.47
CA ASN A 235 25.35 27.74 33.63
C ASN A 235 24.95 27.44 32.18
N ILE A 236 24.31 28.40 31.49
CA ILE A 236 23.88 28.25 30.08
C ILE A 236 24.97 27.65 29.19
N GLY A 237 26.24 28.06 29.33
CA GLY A 237 27.31 27.52 28.51
C GLY A 237 27.64 26.05 28.80
N ILE A 238 27.50 25.60 30.04
CA ILE A 238 27.66 24.18 30.40
C ILE A 238 26.49 23.37 29.83
N TYR A 239 25.28 23.89 29.97
CA TYR A 239 24.07 23.26 29.44
C TYR A 239 24.19 23.05 27.92
N ILE A 240 24.48 24.12 27.18
CA ILE A 240 24.57 24.10 25.71
C ILE A 240 25.64 23.12 25.23
N ARG A 241 26.83 23.11 25.85
CA ARG A 241 27.89 22.16 25.48
C ARG A 241 27.55 20.71 25.81
N LYS A 242 26.73 20.47 26.84
CA LYS A 242 26.23 19.12 27.17
C LYS A 242 25.17 18.70 26.17
N LEU A 243 24.22 19.58 25.87
CA LEU A 243 23.14 19.37 24.91
C LEU A 243 23.69 19.03 23.51
N MET A 244 24.68 19.79 23.03
CA MET A 244 25.34 19.55 21.74
C MET A 244 26.07 18.20 21.65
N LYS A 245 26.48 17.60 22.79
CA LYS A 245 27.08 16.26 22.83
C LYS A 245 26.05 15.14 22.89
N GLN A 246 24.81 15.45 23.26
CA GLN A 246 23.73 14.48 23.46
C GLN A 246 22.84 14.32 22.22
N LEU A 247 22.73 15.36 21.41
CA LEU A 247 21.94 15.42 20.18
C LEU A 247 22.81 15.16 18.95
#